data_AF-A0A074LM65-F1
#
_entry.id   AF-A0A074LM65-F1
#
_cell.length_a   1.000
_cell.length_b   1.000
_cell.length_c   1.000
_cell.angle_alpha   90.00
_cell.angle_beta   90.00
_cell.angle_gamma   90.00
#
_symmetry.space_group_name_H-M   'P 1'
#
loop_
_entity.id
_entity.type
_entity.pdbx_description
1 polymer ?
#
loop_
_entity_poly.entity_id
_entity_poly.type
_entity_poly.pdbx_seq_one_letter_code
_entity_poly.pdbx_strand_id
1 'polypeptide(L)'
;MAASLINPNFKSKKYYVLASAGTITGSDLDLAANLFVDDNGAPITAFPNHAYFTLYINGMIQENGVATLTSSQLTILGGASLDGSDPIVLELGINF
;
A
#
# COMPACT_ATOMS: atom_id res chain seq x y z
N MET A 1 18.81 31.73 -6.73
CA MET A 1 18.17 30.53 -6.15
C MET A 1 17.90 29.57 -7.27
N ALA A 2 18.58 28.42 -7.31
CA ALA A 2 18.28 27.39 -8.29
C ALA A 2 16.87 26.85 -8.00
N ALA A 3 15.98 26.89 -8.98
CA ALA A 3 14.69 26.21 -8.89
C ALA A 3 14.99 24.72 -8.64
N SER A 4 14.57 24.20 -7.49
CA SER A 4 14.57 22.77 -7.24
C SER A 4 13.70 22.14 -8.32
N LEU A 5 14.35 21.48 -9.26
CA LEU A 5 13.74 20.76 -10.36
C LEU A 5 12.80 19.72 -9.75
N ILE A 6 11.50 20.02 -9.70
CA ILE A 6 10.48 18.98 -9.60
C ILE A 6 10.91 17.90 -10.60
N ASN A 7 11.26 16.71 -10.10
CA ASN A 7 11.64 15.63 -11.00
C ASN A 7 10.40 15.39 -11.87
N PRO A 8 10.43 15.69 -13.18
CA PRO A 8 9.21 15.67 -14.02
C PRO A 8 8.64 14.25 -14.18
N ASN A 9 9.35 13.27 -13.62
CA ASN A 9 9.12 11.86 -13.70
C ASN A 9 8.55 11.27 -12.40
N PHE A 10 7.45 11.82 -11.91
CA PHE A 10 6.73 11.29 -10.75
C PHE A 10 5.37 10.71 -11.15
N LYS A 11 5.07 9.47 -10.72
CA LYS A 11 3.83 8.75 -11.06
C LYS A 11 3.27 8.18 -9.77
N SER A 12 1.94 8.17 -9.68
CA SER A 12 1.22 7.45 -8.65
C SER A 12 0.74 6.11 -9.22
N LYS A 13 1.00 5.01 -8.52
CA LYS A 13 0.44 3.68 -8.83
C LYS A 13 -0.38 3.20 -7.64
N LYS A 14 -1.56 2.63 -7.91
CA LYS A 14 -2.44 2.12 -6.87
C LYS A 14 -2.55 0.61 -6.94
N TYR A 15 -2.68 0.02 -5.77
CA TYR A 15 -2.79 -1.40 -5.56
C TYR A 15 -3.95 -1.67 -4.60
N TYR A 16 -4.76 -2.67 -4.93
CA TYR A 16 -6.02 -2.93 -4.27
C TYR A 16 -6.04 -4.34 -3.68
N VAL A 17 -6.57 -4.47 -2.47
CA VAL A 17 -6.79 -5.75 -1.79
C VAL A 17 -7.94 -5.64 -0.79
N LEU A 18 -8.54 -6.76 -0.40
CA LEU A 18 -9.47 -6.84 0.73
C LEU A 18 -8.73 -7.29 1.99
N ALA A 19 -9.12 -6.78 3.15
CA ALA A 19 -8.52 -7.18 4.42
C ALA A 19 -8.57 -8.70 4.65
N SER A 20 -9.65 -9.37 4.22
CA SER A 20 -9.82 -10.83 4.30
C SER A 20 -8.76 -11.65 3.57
N ALA A 21 -8.02 -11.07 2.62
CA ALA A 21 -6.95 -11.78 1.92
C ALA A 21 -5.67 -11.90 2.77
N GLY A 22 -5.50 -11.03 3.76
CA GLY A 22 -4.32 -10.98 4.61
C GLY A 22 -4.28 -12.08 5.67
N THR A 23 -3.13 -12.20 6.32
CA THR A 23 -2.91 -13.08 7.47
C THR A 23 -2.84 -12.25 8.73
N ILE A 24 -3.59 -12.65 9.75
CA ILE A 24 -3.52 -12.01 11.07
C ILE A 24 -2.34 -12.61 11.84
N THR A 25 -1.38 -11.77 12.22
CA THR A 25 -0.23 -12.13 13.05
C THR A 25 -0.28 -11.34 14.36
N GLY A 26 -0.78 -11.94 15.43
CA GLY A 26 -1.00 -11.23 16.69
C GLY A 26 -2.08 -10.16 16.53
N SER A 27 -1.74 -8.89 16.75
CA SER A 27 -2.64 -7.75 16.53
C SER A 27 -2.65 -7.21 15.10
N ASP A 28 -1.74 -7.67 14.26
CA ASP A 28 -1.43 -7.00 13.00
C ASP A 28 -2.00 -7.79 11.82
N LEU A 29 -2.21 -7.09 10.70
CA LEU A 29 -2.63 -7.68 9.44
C LEU A 29 -1.49 -7.61 8.43
N ASP A 30 -1.03 -8.77 7.99
CA ASP A 30 0.02 -8.94 6.99
C ASP A 30 -0.58 -9.25 5.62
N LEU A 31 -0.26 -8.43 4.62
CA LEU A 31 -0.73 -8.55 3.25
C LEU A 31 0.46 -8.71 2.31
N ALA A 32 0.67 -9.92 1.81
CA ALA A 32 1.70 -10.20 0.81
C ALA A 32 1.39 -9.49 -0.53
N ALA A 33 2.42 -9.09 -1.26
CA ALA A 33 2.29 -8.34 -2.51
C ALA A 33 1.44 -9.08 -3.55
N ASN A 34 1.53 -10.41 -3.61
CA ASN A 34 0.77 -11.23 -4.54
C ASN A 34 -0.74 -11.32 -4.27
N LEU A 35 -1.21 -10.72 -3.17
CA LEU A 35 -2.64 -10.55 -2.89
C LEU A 35 -3.21 -9.29 -3.57
N PHE A 36 -2.35 -8.36 -3.97
CA PHE A 36 -2.77 -7.08 -4.54
C PHE A 36 -2.93 -7.18 -6.06
N VAL A 37 -3.88 -6.41 -6.57
CA VAL A 37 -4.04 -6.14 -8.01
C VAL A 37 -3.75 -4.68 -8.32
N ASP A 38 -3.25 -4.40 -9.52
CA ASP A 38 -3.04 -3.04 -10.03
C ASP A 38 -4.32 -2.44 -10.66
N ASP A 39 -4.22 -1.23 -11.22
CA ASP A 39 -5.32 -0.54 -11.90
C ASP A 39 -5.86 -1.29 -13.14
N ASN A 40 -5.12 -2.26 -13.66
CA ASN A 40 -5.55 -3.14 -14.75
C ASN A 40 -6.16 -4.46 -14.24
N GLY A 41 -6.25 -4.64 -12.92
CA GLY A 41 -6.72 -5.88 -12.29
C GLY A 41 -5.70 -7.01 -12.36
N ALA A 42 -4.44 -6.72 -12.70
CA ALA A 42 -3.39 -7.73 -12.77
C ALA A 42 -2.74 -7.94 -11.40
N PRO A 43 -2.56 -9.20 -10.94
CA PRO A 43 -1.85 -9.48 -9.70
C PRO A 43 -0.38 -9.08 -9.82
N ILE A 44 0.19 -8.53 -8.76
CA ILE A 44 1.62 -8.17 -8.70
C ILE A 44 2.43 -9.25 -7.99
N THR A 45 3.75 -9.26 -8.15
CA THR A 45 4.64 -10.19 -7.41
C THR A 45 5.52 -9.46 -6.40
N ALA A 46 5.68 -8.15 -6.56
CA ALA A 46 6.41 -7.28 -5.65
C ALA A 46 5.91 -5.84 -5.79
N PHE A 47 5.98 -5.07 -4.70
CA PHE A 47 5.81 -3.63 -4.74
C PHE A 47 7.05 -2.97 -5.36
N PRO A 48 6.88 -2.01 -6.27
CA PRO A 48 8.01 -1.28 -6.85
C PRO A 48 8.71 -0.40 -5.81
N ASN A 49 9.95 -0.02 -6.11
CA ASN A 49 10.63 1.03 -5.35
C ASN A 49 9.82 2.33 -5.44
N HIS A 50 9.70 3.03 -4.32
CA HIS A 50 8.83 4.20 -4.17
C HIS A 50 9.51 5.26 -3.30
N ALA A 51 9.14 6.52 -3.52
CA ALA A 51 9.55 7.65 -2.69
C ALA A 51 8.68 7.78 -1.43
N TYR A 52 7.40 7.43 -1.54
CA TYR A 52 6.44 7.41 -0.44
C TYR A 52 5.32 6.41 -0.74
N PHE A 53 4.58 6.04 0.31
CA PHE A 53 3.29 5.36 0.18
C PHE A 53 2.21 6.08 0.98
N THR A 54 0.97 5.97 0.52
CA THR A 54 -0.23 6.39 1.24
C THR A 54 -1.15 5.20 1.35
N LEU A 55 -1.61 4.91 2.57
CA LEU A 55 -2.55 3.83 2.83
C LEU A 55 -3.96 4.40 3.00
N TYR A 56 -4.93 3.76 2.34
CA TYR A 56 -6.34 4.00 2.55
C TYR A 56 -7.01 2.71 3.01
N ILE A 57 -7.80 2.82 4.07
CA ILE A 57 -8.66 1.74 4.58
C ILE A 57 -10.09 2.28 4.53
N ASN A 58 -11.00 1.58 3.85
CA ASN A 58 -12.39 2.04 3.65
C ASN A 58 -12.48 3.44 3.01
N GLY A 59 -11.49 3.79 2.16
CA GLY A 59 -11.39 5.11 1.54
C GLY A 59 -10.85 6.22 2.45
N MET A 60 -10.57 5.94 3.72
CA MET A 60 -9.99 6.89 4.66
C MET A 60 -8.47 6.79 4.66
N ILE A 61 -7.80 7.93 4.51
CA ILE A 61 -6.33 8.02 4.63
C ILE A 61 -5.89 7.65 6.04
N GLN A 62 -4.82 6.87 6.14
CA GLN A 62 -4.26 6.43 7.40
C GLN A 62 -3.04 7.27 7.79
N GLU A 63 -2.83 7.43 9.09
CA GLU A 63 -1.69 8.18 9.63
C GLU A 63 -0.37 7.46 9.33
N ASN A 64 0.72 8.23 9.26
CA ASN A 64 2.04 7.63 9.13
C ASN A 64 2.39 6.81 10.39
N GLY A 65 2.96 5.63 10.21
CA GLY A 65 3.37 4.73 11.30
C GLY A 65 2.36 3.64 11.67
N VAL A 66 1.12 3.69 11.16
CA VAL A 66 0.15 2.59 11.32
C VAL A 66 0.40 1.43 10.35
N ALA A 67 1.29 1.62 9.38
CA ALA A 67 1.67 0.59 8.44
C ALA A 67 3.15 0.66 8.09
N THR A 68 3.72 -0.50 7.78
CA THR A 68 5.05 -0.64 7.22
C THR A 68 4.96 -1.35 5.88
N LEU A 69 5.80 -0.95 4.93
CA LEU A 69 5.81 -1.50 3.58
C LEU A 69 7.21 -1.97 3.21
N THR A 70 7.29 -3.20 2.73
CA THR A 70 8.49 -3.80 2.12
C THR A 70 8.19 -4.12 0.65
N SER A 71 9.17 -4.62 -0.11
CA SER A 71 8.94 -5.04 -1.49
C SER A 71 7.97 -6.22 -1.61
N SER A 72 7.78 -7.01 -0.56
CA SER A 72 6.98 -8.24 -0.59
C SER A 72 5.73 -8.19 0.27
N GLN A 73 5.58 -7.21 1.17
CA GLN A 73 4.53 -7.22 2.17
C GLN A 73 4.19 -5.81 2.68
N LEU A 74 2.89 -5.54 2.83
CA LEU A 74 2.33 -4.47 3.64
C LEU A 74 1.90 -5.05 4.99
N THR A 75 2.34 -4.46 6.09
CA THR A 75 1.89 -4.82 7.44
C THR A 75 1.15 -3.64 8.05
N ILE A 76 -0.09 -3.86 8.49
CA ILE A 76 -0.94 -2.87 9.15
C ILE A 76 -0.98 -3.20 10.65
N LEU A 77 -0.44 -2.29 11.46
CA LEU A 77 -0.41 -2.43 12.91
C LEU A 77 -1.81 -2.31 13.47
N GLY A 78 -2.22 -3.25 14.32
CA GLY A 78 -3.60 -3.30 14.82
C GLY A 78 -4.64 -3.70 13.77
N GLY A 79 -4.21 -4.13 12.58
CA GLY A 79 -5.10 -4.48 11.47
C GLY A 79 -6.00 -5.71 11.73
N ALA A 80 -5.77 -6.46 12.81
CA ALA A 80 -6.60 -7.62 13.18
C ALA A 80 -8.05 -7.26 13.52
N SER A 81 -8.35 -5.99 13.81
CA SER A 81 -9.71 -5.52 14.08
C SER A 81 -10.49 -5.08 12.83
N LEU A 82 -9.87 -5.10 11.65
CA LEU A 82 -10.54 -4.75 10.40
C LEU A 82 -11.57 -5.83 10.03
N ASP A 83 -12.68 -5.40 9.42
CA ASP A 83 -13.62 -6.33 8.84
C ASP A 83 -13.03 -6.91 7.55
N GLY A 84 -13.27 -8.20 7.29
CA GLY A 84 -12.71 -8.87 6.11
C GLY A 84 -13.14 -8.25 4.77
N SER A 85 -14.28 -7.54 4.76
CA SER A 85 -14.78 -6.83 3.58
C SER A 85 -14.21 -5.42 3.41
N ASP A 86 -13.40 -4.94 4.35
CA ASP A 86 -12.79 -3.60 4.29
C ASP A 86 -11.83 -3.51 3.08
N PRO A 87 -12.11 -2.64 2.08
CA PRO A 87 -11.16 -2.38 1.01
C PRO A 87 -9.93 -1.63 1.52
N ILE A 88 -8.78 -2.10 1.07
CA ILE A 88 -7.47 -1.51 1.32
C ILE A 88 -6.90 -1.05 -0.02
N VAL A 89 -6.50 0.22 -0.07
CA VAL A 89 -5.81 0.80 -1.23
C VAL A 89 -4.45 1.29 -0.80
N LEU A 90 -3.42 0.77 -1.45
CA LEU A 90 -2.04 1.23 -1.31
C LEU A 90 -1.66 2.08 -2.51
N GLU A 91 -1.38 3.35 -2.27
CA GLU A 91 -0.87 4.27 -3.29
C GLU A 91 0.63 4.47 -3.13
N LEU A 92 1.39 4.27 -4.21
CA LEU A 92 2.84 4.47 -4.24
C LEU A 92 3.22 5.63 -5.14
N GLY A 93 3.94 6.60 -4.60
CA GLY A 93 4.62 7.63 -5.37
C GLY A 93 5.96 7.12 -5.88
N ILE A 94 6.08 6.88 -7.18
CA ILE A 94 7.28 6.30 -7.81
C ILE A 94 8.04 7.32 -8.65
N ASN A 95 9.37 7.31 -8.51
CA ASN A 95 10.29 7.96 -9.45
C ASN A 95 10.62 6.99 -10.58
N PHE A 96 10.67 7.46 -11.82
CA PHE A 96 11.08 6.65 -12.98
C PHE A 96 12.26 7.27 -13.74
#